data_AF-A0A7C9AHE0-F1
#
_entry.id   AF-A0A7C9AHE0-F1
#
_cell.length_a   1.000
_cell.length_b   1.000
_cell.length_c   1.000
_cell.angle_alpha   90.00
_cell.angle_beta   90.00
_cell.angle_gamma   90.00
#
_symmetry.space_group_name_H-M   'P 1'
#
loop_
_entity.id
_entity.type
_entity.pdbx_description
1 polymer ?
#
loop_
_entity_poly.entity_id
_entity_poly.type
_entity_poly.pdbx_seq_one_letter_code
_entity_poly.pdbx_strand_id
1 'polypeptide(L)'
;GGKLSELQTLSKLKGLRIEGLQHVEVQEAKEVKLGMKNNINELFLSWEGRDPTGEDLLENEKMVLEALQPHANLSSLEIRCYHAKEFPPWVREMTGYGGSPFSNLVRLTINRCYGLEHLPT
;
A
#
# COMPACT_ATOMS: atom_id res chain seq x y z
N GLY A 1 -17.84 23.27 -5.24
CA GLY A 1 -19.02 22.62 -4.64
C GLY A 1 -19.20 21.27 -5.29
N GLY A 2 -18.90 20.19 -4.58
CA GLY A 2 -19.08 18.82 -5.09
C GLY A 2 -20.54 18.37 -4.90
N LYS A 3 -21.14 17.78 -5.93
CA LYS A 3 -22.51 17.23 -5.87
C LYS A 3 -22.50 15.85 -5.25
N LEU A 4 -23.52 15.52 -4.45
CA LEU A 4 -23.72 14.19 -3.84
C LEU A 4 -23.70 13.03 -4.86
N SER A 5 -23.99 13.30 -6.13
CA SER A 5 -23.90 12.35 -7.24
C SER A 5 -22.48 11.88 -7.55
N GLU A 6 -21.44 12.66 -7.23
CA GLU A 6 -20.04 12.24 -7.39
C GLU A 6 -19.67 11.13 -6.39
N LEU A 7 -20.26 11.16 -5.18
CA LEU A 7 -20.08 10.12 -4.15
C LEU A 7 -20.66 8.76 -4.57
N GLN A 8 -21.74 8.75 -5.38
CA GLN A 8 -22.28 7.52 -5.98
C GLN A 8 -21.37 6.94 -7.08
N THR A 9 -20.45 7.73 -7.64
CA THR A 9 -19.45 7.27 -8.59
C THR A 9 -18.22 6.72 -7.85
N LEU A 10 -17.88 7.29 -6.68
CA LEU A 10 -16.82 6.77 -5.81
C LEU A 10 -17.08 5.33 -5.33
N SER A 11 -18.33 4.94 -5.14
CA SER A 11 -18.68 3.55 -4.77
C SER A 11 -18.39 2.52 -5.88
N LYS A 12 -18.10 2.98 -7.11
CA LYS A 12 -17.64 2.15 -8.23
C LYS A 12 -16.13 2.20 -8.43
N LEU A 13 -15.41 3.07 -7.72
CA LEU A 13 -13.96 3.10 -7.77
C LEU A 13 -13.44 1.83 -7.12
N LYS A 14 -12.83 1.01 -7.97
CA LYS A 14 -12.17 -0.25 -7.64
C LYS A 14 -10.66 -0.04 -7.40
N GLY A 15 -10.10 0.95 -8.08
CA GLY A 15 -8.70 1.34 -7.95
C GLY A 15 -8.49 2.58 -7.08
N LEU A 16 -7.43 2.53 -6.28
CA LEU A 16 -6.89 3.68 -5.55
C LEU A 16 -5.40 3.86 -5.85
N ARG A 17 -5.01 5.11 -6.10
CA ARG A 17 -3.63 5.51 -6.36
C ARG A 17 -3.20 6.52 -5.30
N ILE A 18 -2.13 6.22 -4.57
CA ILE A 18 -1.54 7.11 -3.56
C ILE A 18 -0.07 7.31 -3.92
N GLU A 19 0.33 8.56 -4.11
CA GLU A 19 1.66 8.98 -4.51
C GLU A 19 2.21 9.98 -3.49
N GLY A 20 3.52 10.21 -3.50
CA GLY A 20 4.14 11.16 -2.59
C GLY A 20 4.23 10.66 -1.15
N LEU A 21 4.20 9.34 -0.93
CA LEU A 21 4.17 8.72 0.40
C LEU A 21 5.40 9.03 1.27
N GLN A 22 6.49 9.53 0.68
CA GLN A 22 7.66 10.03 1.40
C GLN A 22 7.39 11.28 2.25
N HIS A 23 6.28 11.99 1.99
CA HIS A 23 5.85 13.18 2.73
C HIS A 23 4.73 12.89 3.73
N VAL A 24 4.27 11.65 3.80
CA VAL A 24 3.12 11.26 4.62
C VAL A 24 3.60 10.81 6.00
N GLU A 25 2.96 11.33 7.03
CA GLU A 25 3.15 10.85 8.40
C GLU A 25 2.31 9.59 8.66
N VAL A 26 2.80 8.72 9.54
CA VAL A 26 2.11 7.48 9.91
C VAL A 26 0.68 7.72 10.41
N GLN A 27 0.45 8.83 11.11
CA GLN A 27 -0.87 9.17 11.64
C GLN A 27 -1.86 9.50 10.52
N GLU A 28 -1.44 10.27 9.53
CA GLU A 28 -2.26 10.58 8.34
C GLU A 28 -2.61 9.29 7.57
N ALA A 29 -1.64 8.39 7.40
CA ALA A 29 -1.85 7.09 6.76
C ALA A 29 -2.91 6.25 7.49
N LYS A 30 -2.89 6.23 8.83
CA LYS A 30 -3.89 5.52 9.66
C LYS A 30 -5.30 6.08 9.48
N GLU A 31 -5.43 7.39 9.27
CA GLU A 31 -6.72 8.05 9.10
C GLU A 31 -7.42 7.68 7.79
N VAL A 32 -6.67 7.24 6.77
CA VAL A 32 -7.24 6.74 5.52
C VAL A 32 -8.12 5.52 5.76
N LYS A 33 -7.77 4.66 6.73
CA LYS A 33 -8.50 3.42 7.09
C LYS A 33 -8.78 2.54 5.87
N LEU A 34 -7.75 2.20 5.09
CA LEU A 34 -7.89 1.41 3.86
C LEU A 34 -8.53 0.04 4.09
N GLY A 35 -8.25 -0.59 5.22
CA GLY A 35 -8.89 -1.83 5.65
C GLY A 35 -10.43 -1.75 5.74
N MET A 36 -11.03 -0.56 5.87
CA MET A 36 -12.49 -0.39 5.89
C MET A 36 -13.08 -0.11 4.50
N LYS A 37 -12.26 0.12 3.47
CA LYS A 37 -12.70 0.45 2.11
C LYS A 37 -12.79 -0.79 1.24
N ASN A 38 -13.79 -1.63 1.52
CA ASN A 38 -14.00 -2.92 0.85
C ASN A 38 -14.29 -2.85 -0.66
N ASN A 39 -14.59 -1.65 -1.19
CA ASN A 39 -14.78 -1.40 -2.62
C ASN A 39 -13.46 -1.25 -3.38
N ILE A 40 -12.34 -1.03 -2.69
CA ILE A 40 -11.01 -0.90 -3.27
C ILE A 40 -10.38 -2.30 -3.37
N ASN A 41 -10.16 -2.76 -4.60
CA ASN A 41 -9.50 -4.03 -4.90
C ASN A 41 -8.22 -3.86 -5.74
N GLU A 42 -7.92 -2.67 -6.23
CA GLU A 42 -6.67 -2.35 -6.91
C GLU A 42 -5.99 -1.19 -6.15
N LEU A 43 -4.75 -1.38 -5.74
CA LEU A 43 -4.02 -0.38 -4.95
C LEU A 43 -2.65 -0.12 -5.59
N PHE A 44 -2.37 1.16 -5.82
CA PHE A 44 -1.05 1.64 -6.24
C PHE A 44 -0.50 2.57 -5.17
N LEU A 45 0.69 2.26 -4.68
CA LEU A 45 1.43 3.02 -3.67
C LEU A 45 2.78 3.41 -4.24
N SER A 46 3.10 4.71 -4.22
CA SER A 46 4.40 5.20 -4.69
C SER A 46 5.02 6.16 -3.70
N TRP A 47 6.28 5.89 -3.41
CA TRP A 47 7.22 6.87 -2.89
C TRP A 47 7.93 7.52 -4.07
N GLU A 48 8.28 8.79 -3.93
CA GLU A 48 9.06 9.55 -4.91
C GLU A 48 10.26 10.16 -4.19
N GLY A 49 11.47 10.03 -4.73
CA GLY A 49 12.65 10.63 -4.09
C GLY A 49 13.94 9.90 -4.41
N ARG A 50 15.06 10.55 -4.09
CA ARG A 50 16.37 9.90 -4.03
C ARG A 50 16.40 8.95 -2.83
N ASP A 51 17.30 7.97 -2.91
CA ASP A 51 17.63 7.04 -1.82
C ASP A 51 17.58 7.76 -0.47
N PRO A 52 16.63 7.43 0.42
CA PRO A 52 16.55 8.07 1.73
C PRO A 52 17.86 7.82 2.48
N THR A 53 18.51 8.89 2.92
CA THR A 53 19.86 8.84 3.50
C THR A 53 19.86 8.58 5.01
N GLY A 54 18.72 8.25 5.62
CA GLY A 54 18.57 8.10 7.07
C GLY A 54 17.64 6.95 7.47
N GLU A 55 18.02 6.23 8.52
CA GLU A 55 17.25 5.09 9.06
C GLU A 55 15.83 5.49 9.49
N ASP A 56 15.66 6.70 10.03
CA ASP A 56 14.34 7.22 10.44
C ASP A 56 13.35 7.32 9.27
N LEU A 57 13.84 7.69 8.08
CA LEU A 57 13.00 7.79 6.88
C LEU A 57 12.58 6.39 6.40
N LEU A 58 13.50 5.42 6.44
CA LEU A 58 13.21 4.03 6.10
C LEU A 58 12.18 3.42 7.05
N GLU A 59 12.31 3.68 8.35
CA GLU A 59 11.33 3.24 9.34
C GLU A 59 9.98 3.92 9.12
N ASN A 60 9.95 5.21 8.79
CA ASN A 60 8.70 5.90 8.44
C ASN A 60 8.03 5.27 7.21
N GLU A 61 8.76 4.98 6.12
CA GLU A 61 8.18 4.32 4.95
C GLU A 61 7.53 2.98 5.32
N LYS A 62 8.21 2.17 6.14
CA LYS A 62 7.68 0.90 6.65
C LYS A 62 6.42 1.08 7.48
N MET A 63 6.41 2.03 8.43
CA MET A 63 5.25 2.31 9.27
C MET A 63 4.07 2.89 8.47
N VAL A 64 4.33 3.71 7.46
CA VAL A 64 3.30 4.23 6.52
C VAL A 64 2.71 3.07 5.72
N LEU A 65 3.53 2.19 5.15
CA LEU A 65 3.04 1.03 4.41
C LEU A 65 2.23 0.07 5.31
N GLU A 66 2.66 -0.14 6.56
CA GLU A 66 1.91 -0.90 7.57
C GLU A 66 0.52 -0.28 7.83
N ALA A 67 0.47 1.04 8.04
CA ALA A 67 -0.78 1.76 8.28
C ALA A 67 -1.74 1.75 7.09
N LEU A 68 -1.22 1.56 5.88
CA LEU A 68 -1.98 1.48 4.63
C LEU A 68 -2.45 0.05 4.29
N GLN A 69 -2.52 -0.84 5.29
CA GLN A 69 -3.07 -2.18 5.10
C GLN A 69 -4.46 -2.13 4.43
N PRO A 70 -4.63 -2.75 3.25
CA PRO A 70 -5.89 -2.75 2.52
C PRO A 70 -6.87 -3.80 3.05
N HIS A 71 -8.12 -3.73 2.58
CA HIS A 71 -9.10 -4.79 2.81
C HIS A 71 -8.68 -6.09 2.10
N ALA A 72 -9.04 -7.25 2.64
CA ALA A 72 -8.84 -8.60 2.10
C ALA A 72 -9.39 -8.84 0.66
N ASN A 73 -10.14 -7.88 0.12
CA ASN A 73 -10.73 -7.97 -1.22
C ASN A 73 -9.74 -7.54 -2.31
N LEU A 74 -8.52 -7.15 -1.92
CA LEU A 74 -7.49 -6.71 -2.83
C LEU A 74 -7.16 -7.79 -3.86
N SER A 75 -7.27 -7.44 -5.14
CA SER A 75 -6.93 -8.26 -6.29
C SER A 75 -5.63 -7.82 -6.98
N SER A 76 -5.24 -6.56 -6.84
CA SER A 76 -4.00 -6.02 -7.41
C SER A 76 -3.30 -5.07 -6.45
N LEU A 77 -2.00 -5.29 -6.25
CA LEU A 77 -1.12 -4.40 -5.51
C LEU A 77 0.08 -4.00 -6.36
N GLU A 78 0.36 -2.71 -6.41
CA GLU A 78 1.59 -2.17 -6.97
C GLU A 78 2.27 -1.26 -5.96
N ILE A 79 3.54 -1.55 -5.67
CA ILE A 79 4.39 -0.75 -4.78
C ILE A 79 5.59 -0.27 -5.60
N ARG A 80 5.82 1.06 -5.60
CA ARG A 80 6.94 1.69 -6.29
C ARG A 80 7.84 2.47 -5.36
N CYS A 81 9.14 2.36 -5.60
CA CYS A 81 10.21 3.12 -4.94
C CYS A 81 10.16 3.02 -3.40
N TYR A 82 9.77 1.86 -2.86
CA TYR A 82 9.85 1.59 -1.44
C TYR A 82 11.29 1.20 -1.07
N HIS A 83 11.90 1.92 -0.13
CA HIS A 83 13.32 1.81 0.17
C HIS A 83 13.62 1.09 1.48
N ALA A 84 12.62 0.84 2.34
CA ALA A 84 12.85 0.09 3.57
C ALA A 84 13.31 -1.35 3.28
N LYS A 85 14.03 -1.93 4.24
CA LYS A 85 14.73 -3.22 4.07
C LYS A 85 13.81 -4.43 4.03
N GLU A 86 12.64 -4.30 4.65
CA GLU A 86 11.66 -5.36 4.74
C GLU A 86 10.25 -4.82 4.54
N PHE A 87 9.39 -5.67 3.98
CA PHE A 87 7.98 -5.35 3.91
C PHE A 87 7.26 -5.58 5.24
N PRO A 88 6.17 -4.84 5.52
CA PRO A 88 5.31 -5.10 6.66
C PRO A 88 4.69 -6.51 6.62
N PRO A 89 4.26 -7.06 7.78
CA PRO A 89 3.67 -8.38 7.88
C PRO A 89 2.57 -8.64 6.86
N TRP A 90 1.66 -7.69 6.63
CA TRP A 90 0.54 -7.90 5.73
C TRP A 90 0.96 -8.14 4.27
N VAL A 91 2.05 -7.51 3.79
CA VAL A 91 2.58 -7.76 2.43
C VAL A 91 3.30 -9.10 2.38
N ARG A 92 3.99 -9.48 3.46
CA ARG A 92 4.67 -10.79 3.55
C ARG A 92 3.66 -11.93 3.60
N GLU A 93 2.55 -11.74 4.30
CA GLU A 93 1.47 -12.72 4.44
C GLU A 93 0.58 -12.81 3.18
N MET A 94 0.68 -11.86 2.24
CA MET A 94 -0.03 -11.92 0.95
C MET A 94 0.46 -13.04 0.04
N THR A 95 1.73 -13.40 0.13
CA THR A 95 2.40 -14.30 -0.81
C THR A 95 2.54 -15.73 -0.31
N GLY A 96 2.35 -15.97 0.99
CA GLY A 96 2.55 -17.27 1.63
C GLY A 96 1.53 -18.35 1.23
N TYR A 97 2.02 -19.58 0.99
CA TYR A 97 1.20 -20.75 0.70
C TYR A 97 0.36 -21.18 1.92
N GLY A 98 -0.97 -21.04 1.81
CA GLY A 98 -1.94 -21.65 2.71
C GLY A 98 -2.32 -20.77 3.91
N GLY A 99 -3.32 -19.89 3.73
CA GLY A 99 -3.96 -19.15 4.82
C GLY A 99 -3.94 -17.63 4.70
N SER A 100 -3.46 -17.07 3.58
CA SER A 100 -3.44 -15.60 3.40
C SER A 100 -4.84 -14.98 3.52
N PRO A 101 -5.00 -13.88 4.28
CA PRO A 101 -6.25 -13.13 4.29
C PRO A 101 -6.54 -12.46 2.94
N PHE A 102 -5.56 -12.40 2.03
CA PHE A 102 -5.67 -11.80 0.70
C PHE A 102 -5.83 -12.84 -0.41
N SER A 103 -6.76 -13.78 -0.25
CA SER A 103 -7.03 -14.86 -1.21
C SER A 103 -7.46 -14.39 -2.60
N ASN A 104 -7.88 -13.12 -2.75
CA ASN A 104 -8.27 -12.52 -4.01
C ASN A 104 -7.10 -11.92 -4.80
N LEU A 105 -5.91 -11.84 -4.21
CA LEU A 105 -4.75 -11.18 -4.82
C LEU A 105 -4.23 -12.02 -6.00
N VAL A 106 -4.33 -11.47 -7.21
CA VAL A 106 -3.87 -12.11 -8.44
C VAL A 106 -2.68 -11.39 -9.08
N ARG A 107 -2.42 -10.15 -8.68
CA ARG A 107 -1.34 -9.33 -9.22
C ARG A 107 -0.59 -8.63 -8.10
N LEU A 108 0.71 -8.88 -8.03
CA LEU A 108 1.66 -8.15 -7.22
C LEU A 108 2.75 -7.58 -8.13
N THR A 109 2.95 -6.27 -8.05
CA THR A 109 4.01 -5.56 -8.80
C THR A 109 4.87 -4.79 -7.82
N ILE A 110 6.18 -5.07 -7.83
CA ILE A 110 7.18 -4.37 -7.04
C ILE A 110 8.15 -3.73 -8.02
N ASN A 111 8.28 -2.40 -7.98
CA ASN A 111 9.06 -1.67 -8.96
C ASN A 111 10.01 -0.68 -8.28
N ARG A 112 11.30 -0.73 -8.63
CA ARG A 112 12.33 0.17 -8.10
C ARG A 112 12.44 0.16 -6.56
N CYS A 113 12.13 -0.97 -5.91
CA CYS A 113 12.31 -1.15 -4.47
C CYS A 113 13.68 -1.78 -4.20
N TYR A 114 14.72 -0.96 -4.13
CA TYR A 114 16.12 -1.43 -4.12
C TYR A 114 16.66 -1.81 -2.74
N GLY A 115 16.02 -1.36 -1.67
CA GLY A 115 16.46 -1.65 -0.30
C GLY A 115 16.08 -3.04 0.22
N LEU A 116 15.23 -3.77 -0.51
CA LEU A 116 14.67 -5.03 -0.05
C LEU A 116 15.72 -6.14 0.04
N GLU A 117 15.88 -6.72 1.22
CA GLU A 117 16.75 -7.90 1.41
C GLU A 117 16.06 -9.19 0.96
N HIS A 118 14.72 -9.22 1.01
CA HIS A 118 13.89 -10.35 0.61
C HIS A 118 12.64 -9.89 -0.14
N LEU A 119 12.26 -10.65 -1.18
CA LEU A 119 10.95 -10.51 -1.80
C LEU A 119 9.88 -11.10 -0.88
N PRO A 120 8.61 -10.63 -0.94
CA PRO A 120 7.52 -11.26 -0.21
C PRO A 120 7.39 -12.71 -0.65
N THR A 121 7.39 -13.64 0.31
CA THR A 121 7.27 -15.10 0.11
C THR A 121 5.93 -15.66 0.52
#